data_AF-A0A7M7M1A6-F1
#
_entry.id   AF-A0A7M7M1A6-F1
#
_cell.length_a   1.000
_cell.length_b   1.000
_cell.length_c   1.000
_cell.angle_alpha   90.00
_cell.angle_beta   90.00
_cell.angle_gamma   90.00
#
_symmetry.space_group_name_H-M   'P 1'
#
loop_
_entity.id
_entity.type
_entity.pdbx_description
1 polymer ?
#
loop_
_entity_poly.entity_id
_entity_poly.type
_entity_poly.pdbx_seq_one_letter_code
_entity_poly.pdbx_strand_id
1 'polypeptide(L)'
;MQTLTIKKNKYNEKKKNNHKEKKKYTDKVNKIKRENKEEEDKKDDEKKEAQKKLKKPAEDVTVFTSAIDPYDAPLQWWETEHIRYAINYPPVKFRLEKVMGSHIVRLTDRKYMILLMAKLYEDHVEQQNIRIEKRKLPLPSMMSRLLEISYKTLFEKMQESGYDKLKLYE
;
A
#
# COMPACT_ATOMS: atom_id res chain seq x y z
N MET A 1 0.63 4.56 43.13
CA MET A 1 -0.44 4.51 42.10
C MET A 1 -0.19 5.55 40.98
N GLN A 2 0.88 5.43 40.18
CA GLN A 2 1.23 6.44 39.14
C GLN A 2 1.62 5.84 37.77
N THR A 3 1.65 4.51 37.63
CA THR A 3 2.21 3.85 36.43
C THR A 3 1.21 3.68 35.28
N LEU A 4 -0.11 3.73 35.54
CA LEU A 4 -1.16 3.54 34.53
C LEU A 4 -1.40 4.81 33.69
N THR A 5 -1.21 5.99 34.26
CA THR A 5 -1.36 7.30 33.58
C THR A 5 -0.23 7.54 32.58
N ILE A 6 1.01 7.17 32.93
CA ILE A 6 2.19 7.29 32.07
C ILE A 6 2.06 6.42 30.80
N LYS A 7 1.51 5.20 30.93
CA LYS A 7 1.28 4.30 29.78
C LYS A 7 0.22 4.83 28.81
N LYS A 8 -0.88 5.42 29.31
CA LYS A 8 -1.93 6.03 28.48
C LYS A 8 -1.41 7.24 27.69
N ASN A 9 -0.57 8.09 28.29
CA ASN A 9 0.03 9.23 27.61
C ASN A 9 0.99 8.81 26.48
N LYS A 10 1.88 7.82 26.73
CA LYS A 10 2.77 7.27 25.69
C LYS A 10 2.01 6.66 24.51
N TYR A 11 0.86 6.01 24.75
CA TYR A 11 0.03 5.46 23.69
C TYR A 11 -0.63 6.54 22.83
N ASN A 12 -1.13 7.61 23.46
CA ASN A 12 -1.75 8.73 22.76
C ASN A 12 -0.74 9.54 21.92
N GLU A 13 0.50 9.71 22.40
CA GLU A 13 1.59 10.33 21.63
C GLU A 13 1.97 9.49 20.41
N LYS A 14 2.14 8.16 20.57
CA LYS A 14 2.40 7.25 19.44
C LYS A 14 1.28 7.32 18.39
N LYS A 15 0.01 7.37 18.82
CA LYS A 15 -1.14 7.46 17.92
C LYS A 15 -1.17 8.80 17.17
N LYS A 16 -0.84 9.91 17.83
CA LYS A 16 -0.70 11.24 17.20
C LYS A 16 0.46 11.29 16.20
N ASN A 17 1.59 10.66 16.50
CA ASN A 17 2.75 10.60 15.60
C ASN A 17 2.45 9.77 14.34
N ASN A 18 1.82 8.60 14.49
CA ASN A 18 1.39 7.79 13.36
C ASN A 18 0.37 8.50 12.46
N HIS A 19 -0.53 9.31 13.04
CA HIS A 19 -1.48 10.12 12.25
C HIS A 19 -0.76 11.26 11.50
N LYS A 20 0.21 11.92 12.13
CA LYS A 20 1.04 12.94 11.47
C LYS A 20 1.87 12.37 10.32
N GLU A 21 2.45 11.17 10.47
CA GLU A 21 3.19 10.50 9.40
C GLU A 21 2.30 10.08 8.24
N LYS A 22 1.12 9.51 8.51
CA LYS A 22 0.13 9.20 7.47
C LYS A 22 -0.31 10.45 6.72
N LYS A 23 -0.55 11.56 7.42
CA LYS A 23 -0.93 12.84 6.83
C LYS A 23 0.18 13.42 5.93
N LYS A 24 1.44 13.34 6.39
CA LYS A 24 2.61 13.71 5.57
C LYS A 24 2.73 12.88 4.30
N TYR A 25 2.44 11.57 4.38
CA TYR A 25 2.52 10.68 3.21
C TYR A 25 1.40 10.98 2.21
N THR A 26 0.16 11.19 2.68
CA THR A 26 -0.97 11.57 1.81
C THR A 26 -0.77 12.92 1.15
N ASP A 27 -0.23 13.90 1.89
CA ASP A 27 0.05 15.24 1.34
C ASP A 27 1.16 15.18 0.29
N LYS A 28 2.19 14.33 0.49
CA LYS A 28 3.26 14.09 -0.48
C LYS A 28 2.75 13.42 -1.76
N VAL A 29 1.89 12.42 -1.63
CA VAL A 29 1.26 11.74 -2.77
C VAL A 29 0.33 12.69 -3.54
N ASN A 30 -0.44 13.53 -2.84
CA ASN A 30 -1.32 14.51 -3.47
C ASN A 30 -0.53 15.62 -4.16
N LYS A 31 0.62 16.04 -3.61
CA LYS A 31 1.54 16.99 -4.25
C LYS A 31 2.11 16.43 -5.55
N ILE A 32 2.58 15.17 -5.53
CA ILE A 32 3.07 14.47 -6.73
C ILE A 32 1.96 14.33 -7.80
N LYS A 33 0.71 14.06 -7.39
CA LYS A 33 -0.43 14.01 -8.32
C LYS A 33 -0.75 15.37 -8.95
N ARG A 34 -0.61 16.47 -8.20
CA ARG A 34 -0.82 17.83 -8.73
C ARG A 34 0.31 18.24 -9.67
N GLU A 35 1.56 17.95 -9.29
CA GLU A 35 2.75 18.22 -10.13
C GLU A 35 2.69 17.43 -11.44
N ASN A 36 2.30 16.15 -11.40
CA ASN A 36 2.10 15.37 -12.64
C ASN A 36 0.94 15.88 -13.50
N LYS A 37 -0.13 16.39 -12.89
CA LYS A 37 -1.29 16.94 -13.61
C LYS A 37 -0.96 18.30 -14.25
N GLU A 38 -0.23 19.16 -13.54
CA GLU A 38 0.28 20.43 -14.06
C GLU A 38 1.36 20.23 -15.15
N GLU A 39 2.14 19.15 -15.09
CA GLU A 39 3.07 18.76 -16.17
C GLU A 39 2.37 18.17 -17.40
N GLU A 40 1.22 17.50 -17.24
CA GLU A 40 0.38 17.04 -18.36
C GLU A 40 -0.34 18.21 -19.02
N ASP A 41 -0.96 19.11 -18.24
CA ASP A 41 -1.66 20.30 -18.74
C ASP A 41 -0.70 21.28 -19.46
N LYS A 42 0.56 21.43 -19.00
CA LYS A 42 1.59 22.25 -19.69
C LYS A 42 2.13 21.62 -20.98
N LYS A 43 2.13 20.30 -21.10
CA LYS A 43 2.61 19.59 -22.31
C LYS A 43 1.64 19.66 -23.48
N ASP A 44 0.36 19.88 -23.21
CA ASP A 44 -0.67 20.00 -24.24
C ASP A 44 -0.74 21.41 -24.85
N ASP A 45 -0.36 22.44 -24.09
CA ASP A 45 -0.26 23.83 -24.59
C ASP A 45 1.04 24.09 -25.39
N GLU A 46 2.18 23.47 -25.04
CA GLU A 46 3.46 23.67 -25.74
C GLU A 46 3.58 22.90 -27.08
N LYS A 47 2.76 21.86 -27.29
CA LYS A 47 2.81 21.04 -28.53
C LYS A 47 2.29 21.75 -29.78
N LYS A 48 1.67 22.93 -29.66
CA LYS A 48 1.21 23.72 -30.81
C LYS A 48 2.21 24.80 -31.28
N GLU A 49 3.28 25.07 -30.54
CA GLU A 49 4.19 26.20 -30.88
C GLU A 49 5.65 25.79 -31.19
N ALA A 50 6.10 24.58 -30.83
CA ALA A 50 7.51 24.18 -30.93
C ALA A 50 7.95 23.45 -32.21
N GLN A 51 7.27 23.59 -33.35
CA GLN A 51 7.71 22.96 -34.63
C GLN A 51 8.72 23.80 -35.44
N LYS A 52 9.32 24.85 -34.87
CA LYS A 52 10.36 25.65 -35.55
C LYS A 52 11.60 25.83 -34.68
N LYS A 53 12.68 25.20 -35.17
CA LYS A 53 14.13 25.45 -34.94
C LYS A 53 14.79 24.66 -33.80
N LEU A 54 15.72 23.75 -34.13
CA LEU A 54 17.19 23.97 -34.13
C LEU A 54 17.96 22.68 -34.49
N LYS A 55 19.12 22.83 -35.14
CA LYS A 55 20.05 21.77 -35.58
C LYS A 55 21.32 21.74 -34.70
N LYS A 56 21.69 20.54 -34.19
CA LYS A 56 23.02 19.86 -33.93
C LYS A 56 24.20 20.62 -33.23
N PRO A 57 25.29 19.92 -32.80
CA PRO A 57 25.41 18.77 -31.87
C PRO A 57 26.47 19.04 -30.76
N ALA A 58 26.47 18.28 -29.66
CA ALA A 58 27.64 18.19 -28.75
C ALA A 58 27.66 16.83 -28.05
N GLU A 59 28.79 16.14 -28.18
CA GLU A 59 29.15 14.91 -27.48
C GLU A 59 29.50 15.26 -26.02
N ASP A 60 28.79 14.67 -25.05
CA ASP A 60 29.42 13.97 -23.93
C ASP A 60 28.37 13.29 -23.03
N VAL A 61 28.61 11.99 -22.84
CA VAL A 61 27.97 10.97 -22.01
C VAL A 61 26.95 11.45 -20.96
N THR A 62 25.66 11.17 -21.20
CA THR A 62 24.72 10.70 -20.16
C THR A 62 23.73 9.70 -20.75
N VAL A 63 23.79 8.47 -20.24
CA VAL A 63 22.77 7.41 -20.24
C VAL A 63 21.46 7.67 -21.02
N PHE A 64 21.37 7.02 -22.18
CA PHE A 64 20.19 6.29 -22.67
C PHE A 64 18.82 6.96 -22.43
N THR A 65 18.57 8.08 -23.11
CA THR A 65 17.23 8.67 -23.20
C THR A 65 16.48 8.09 -24.40
N SER A 66 15.78 6.97 -24.22
CA SER A 66 14.59 6.72 -25.03
C SER A 66 13.38 7.09 -24.17
N ALA A 67 12.86 8.30 -24.37
CA ALA A 67 11.56 8.73 -23.84
C ALA A 67 10.38 7.98 -24.48
N ILE A 68 10.67 7.16 -25.50
CA ILE A 68 9.71 6.41 -26.27
C ILE A 68 9.52 5.05 -25.61
N ASP A 69 8.31 4.83 -25.12
CA ASP A 69 7.85 3.53 -24.65
C ASP A 69 7.66 2.59 -25.87
N PRO A 70 8.16 1.35 -25.83
CA PRO A 70 8.09 0.42 -26.96
C PRO A 70 6.69 -0.01 -27.38
N TYR A 71 5.67 0.32 -26.60
CA TYR A 71 4.28 0.15 -27.01
C TYR A 71 3.76 1.34 -27.83
N ASP A 72 4.40 2.52 -27.78
CA ASP A 72 4.00 3.67 -28.59
C ASP A 72 4.55 3.60 -30.02
N ALA A 73 5.74 3.02 -30.22
CA ALA A 73 6.34 2.86 -31.54
C ALA A 73 7.06 1.51 -31.68
N PRO A 74 6.85 0.76 -32.78
CA PRO A 74 7.61 -0.45 -33.03
C PRO A 74 9.09 -0.10 -33.22
N LEU A 75 9.95 -0.93 -32.60
CA LEU A 75 11.39 -0.78 -32.68
C LEU A 75 11.85 -0.83 -34.13
N GLN A 76 12.74 0.10 -34.53
CA GLN A 76 13.38 0.02 -35.84
C GLN A 76 14.34 -1.17 -35.86
N TRP A 77 14.62 -1.73 -37.05
CA TRP A 77 15.46 -2.91 -37.17
C TRP A 77 16.93 -2.70 -36.75
N TRP A 78 17.37 -1.43 -36.71
CA TRP A 78 18.70 -1.02 -36.24
C TRP A 78 18.71 -0.53 -34.77
N GLU A 79 17.56 -0.48 -34.11
CA GLU A 79 17.47 -0.07 -32.70
C GLU A 79 17.75 -1.27 -31.77
N THR A 80 18.41 -1.00 -30.64
CA THR A 80 18.75 -2.05 -29.68
C THR A 80 17.53 -2.52 -28.91
N GLU A 81 17.36 -3.84 -28.78
CA GLU A 81 16.32 -4.40 -27.91
C GLU A 81 16.40 -3.85 -26.49
N HIS A 82 15.23 -3.70 -25.87
CA HIS A 82 15.17 -3.21 -24.51
C HIS A 82 15.65 -4.26 -23.50
N ILE A 83 16.39 -3.78 -22.50
CA ILE A 83 16.95 -4.64 -21.45
C ILE A 83 15.80 -5.22 -20.60
N ARG A 84 15.69 -6.55 -20.63
CA ARG A 84 14.75 -7.32 -19.83
C ARG A 84 15.50 -7.98 -18.68
N TYR A 85 15.00 -7.81 -17.46
CA TYR A 85 15.57 -8.40 -16.26
C TYR A 85 14.73 -9.58 -15.79
N ALA A 86 15.34 -10.74 -15.63
CA ALA A 86 14.71 -11.88 -14.97
C ALA A 86 15.04 -11.85 -13.48
N ILE A 87 14.06 -11.55 -12.63
CA ILE A 87 14.30 -11.50 -11.18
C ILE A 87 14.19 -12.91 -10.61
N ASN A 88 15.34 -13.47 -10.19
CA ASN A 88 15.42 -14.86 -9.73
C ASN A 88 15.26 -15.03 -8.20
N TYR A 89 15.07 -13.95 -7.45
CA TYR A 89 14.87 -14.08 -6.00
C TYR A 89 13.48 -14.65 -5.69
N PRO A 90 13.33 -15.83 -5.05
CA PRO A 90 12.07 -16.57 -5.04
C PRO A 90 10.85 -15.80 -4.48
N PRO A 91 10.96 -15.07 -3.35
CA PRO A 91 9.83 -14.30 -2.82
C PRO A 91 9.37 -13.18 -3.77
N VAL A 92 10.32 -12.54 -4.46
CA VAL A 92 10.01 -11.45 -5.39
C VAL A 92 9.50 -12.02 -6.71
N LYS A 93 10.08 -13.12 -7.20
CA LYS A 93 9.60 -13.87 -8.36
C LYS A 93 8.13 -14.23 -8.21
N PHE A 94 7.76 -14.87 -7.09
CA PHE A 94 6.38 -15.26 -6.82
C PHE A 94 5.43 -14.05 -6.77
N ARG A 95 5.84 -12.95 -6.12
CA ARG A 95 5.02 -11.73 -6.07
C ARG A 95 4.85 -11.10 -7.45
N LEU A 96 5.91 -11.01 -8.25
CA LEU A 96 5.85 -10.46 -9.61
C LEU A 96 4.98 -11.31 -10.52
N GLU A 97 5.10 -12.63 -10.45
CA GLU A 97 4.25 -13.55 -11.19
C GLU A 97 2.78 -13.42 -10.79
N LYS A 98 2.50 -13.24 -9.49
CA LYS A 98 1.14 -12.97 -9.00
C LYS A 98 0.57 -11.64 -9.50
N VAL A 99 1.35 -10.56 -9.44
CA VAL A 99 0.88 -9.19 -9.73
C VAL A 99 0.87 -8.90 -11.24
N MET A 100 1.91 -9.32 -11.95
CA MET A 100 2.13 -8.99 -13.36
C MET A 100 1.96 -10.18 -14.30
N GLY A 101 1.85 -11.42 -13.80
CA GLY A 101 1.79 -12.64 -14.62
C GLY A 101 3.16 -13.13 -15.10
N SER A 102 4.25 -12.40 -14.85
CA SER A 102 5.60 -12.78 -15.23
C SER A 102 6.65 -12.20 -14.28
N HIS A 103 7.80 -12.86 -14.20
CA HIS A 103 8.96 -12.43 -13.41
C HIS A 103 10.01 -11.66 -14.24
N ILE A 104 9.69 -11.42 -15.51
CA ILE A 104 10.51 -10.65 -16.45
C ILE A 104 10.05 -9.20 -16.37
N VAL A 105 10.98 -8.33 -16.02
CA VAL A 105 10.71 -6.94 -15.65
C VAL A 105 11.49 -5.99 -16.54
N ARG A 106 10.82 -4.93 -16.97
CA ARG A 106 11.42 -3.82 -17.72
C ARG A 106 11.59 -2.64 -16.78
N LEU A 107 12.69 -2.64 -16.01
CA LEU A 107 12.94 -1.65 -14.96
C LEU A 107 13.18 -0.23 -15.51
N THR A 108 13.63 -0.14 -16.76
CA THR A 108 13.89 1.13 -17.45
C THR A 108 12.63 1.77 -18.01
N ASP A 109 11.53 1.02 -18.13
CA ASP A 109 10.29 1.53 -18.70
C ASP A 109 9.41 2.22 -17.66
N ARG A 110 9.14 3.50 -17.88
CA ARG A 110 8.25 4.29 -17.02
C ARG A 110 6.84 3.70 -16.99
N LYS A 111 6.25 3.36 -18.14
CA LYS A 111 4.87 2.84 -18.19
C LYS A 111 4.75 1.51 -17.47
N TYR A 112 5.70 0.60 -17.69
CA TYR A 112 5.77 -0.67 -16.99
C TYR A 112 5.87 -0.46 -15.47
N MET A 113 6.74 0.45 -15.02
CA MET A 113 6.93 0.74 -13.60
C MET A 113 5.71 1.38 -12.94
N ILE A 114 4.99 2.26 -13.65
CA ILE A 114 3.72 2.84 -13.18
C ILE A 114 2.66 1.76 -13.02
N LEU A 115 2.52 0.87 -14.01
CA LEU A 115 1.56 -0.23 -13.98
C LEU A 115 1.88 -1.22 -12.85
N LEU A 116 3.17 -1.59 -12.70
CA LEU A 116 3.63 -2.42 -11.60
C LEU A 116 3.31 -1.79 -10.24
N MET A 117 3.54 -0.49 -10.07
CA MET A 117 3.22 0.24 -8.85
C MET A 117 1.72 0.20 -8.54
N ALA A 118 0.87 0.44 -9.55
CA ALA A 118 -0.57 0.41 -9.39
C ALA A 118 -1.06 -0.97 -8.92
N LYS A 119 -0.61 -2.05 -9.59
CA LYS A 119 -1.01 -3.40 -9.21
C LYS A 119 -0.46 -3.86 -7.86
N LEU A 120 0.76 -3.46 -7.48
CA LEU A 120 1.30 -3.72 -6.14
C LEU A 120 0.46 -3.05 -5.06
N TYR A 121 -0.04 -1.84 -5.34
CA TYR A 121 -0.92 -1.13 -4.45
C TYR A 121 -2.28 -1.85 -4.31
N GLU A 122 -2.86 -2.30 -5.42
CA GLU A 122 -4.11 -3.08 -5.44
C GLU A 122 -3.98 -4.38 -4.63
N ASP A 123 -2.97 -5.22 -4.89
CA ASP A 123 -2.72 -6.46 -4.13
C ASP A 123 -2.57 -6.19 -2.63
N HIS A 124 -1.91 -5.09 -2.26
CA HIS A 124 -1.79 -4.70 -0.86
C HIS A 124 -3.13 -4.28 -0.25
N VAL A 125 -3.95 -3.52 -0.96
CA VAL A 125 -5.30 -3.13 -0.52
C VAL A 125 -6.20 -4.35 -0.38
N GLU A 126 -6.17 -5.29 -1.32
CA GLU A 126 -6.90 -6.56 -1.24
C GLU A 126 -6.49 -7.37 -0.01
N GLN A 127 -5.18 -7.52 0.23
CA GLN A 127 -4.68 -8.21 1.42
C GLN A 127 -5.12 -7.53 2.72
N GLN A 128 -5.20 -6.20 2.73
CA GLN A 128 -5.74 -5.47 3.88
C GLN A 128 -7.23 -5.71 4.06
N ASN A 129 -8.01 -5.68 2.99
CA ASN A 129 -9.46 -5.93 3.03
C ASN A 129 -9.76 -7.34 3.54
N ILE A 130 -9.05 -8.36 3.02
CA ILE A 130 -9.15 -9.74 3.52
C ILE A 130 -8.85 -9.81 5.03
N ARG A 131 -7.81 -9.10 5.50
CA ARG A 131 -7.48 -9.03 6.93
C ARG A 131 -8.54 -8.29 7.74
N ILE A 132 -9.20 -7.28 7.18
CA ILE A 132 -10.28 -6.55 7.84
C ILE A 132 -11.52 -7.44 7.92
N GLU A 133 -11.92 -8.08 6.84
CA GLU A 133 -13.06 -9.00 6.77
C GLU A 133 -12.91 -10.16 7.75
N LYS A 134 -11.72 -10.78 7.79
CA LYS A 134 -11.40 -11.79 8.81
C LYS A 134 -11.57 -11.31 10.26
N ARG A 135 -11.47 -10.00 10.50
CA ARG A 135 -11.69 -9.38 11.82
C ARG A 135 -13.10 -8.82 12.01
N LYS A 136 -13.85 -8.57 10.92
CA LYS A 136 -15.27 -8.16 10.94
C LYS A 136 -16.17 -9.34 11.32
N LEU A 137 -15.75 -10.56 10.98
CA LEU A 137 -16.31 -11.77 11.59
C LEU A 137 -16.30 -11.57 13.12
N PRO A 138 -17.38 -11.95 13.81
CA PRO A 138 -17.65 -11.57 15.19
C PRO A 138 -16.44 -11.85 16.07
N LEU A 139 -16.21 -10.97 17.07
CA LEU A 139 -15.06 -11.03 17.98
C LEU A 139 -14.70 -12.48 18.26
N PRO A 140 -13.50 -12.94 17.89
CA PRO A 140 -13.17 -14.35 17.90
C PRO A 140 -13.18 -14.79 19.35
N SER A 141 -14.17 -15.60 19.71
CA SER A 141 -14.17 -16.52 20.83
C SER A 141 -13.94 -15.94 22.22
N MET A 142 -13.03 -15.00 22.48
CA MET A 142 -12.64 -14.56 23.81
C MET A 142 -13.74 -13.85 24.55
N MET A 143 -14.46 -12.89 23.96
CA MET A 143 -15.55 -12.23 24.69
C MET A 143 -16.75 -13.15 24.91
N SER A 144 -17.11 -13.95 23.89
CA SER A 144 -18.17 -14.96 24.03
C SER A 144 -17.78 -16.08 24.99
N ARG A 145 -16.54 -16.56 24.96
CA ARG A 145 -15.97 -17.58 25.86
C ARG A 145 -15.77 -17.04 27.27
N LEU A 146 -15.43 -15.76 27.44
CA LEU A 146 -15.38 -15.11 28.75
C LEU A 146 -16.78 -14.96 29.33
N LEU A 147 -17.77 -14.57 28.51
CA LEU A 147 -19.18 -14.57 28.90
C LEU A 147 -19.63 -15.98 29.28
N GLU A 148 -19.32 -16.98 28.46
CA GLU A 148 -19.68 -18.38 28.69
C GLU A 148 -18.99 -18.96 29.94
N ILE A 149 -17.70 -18.69 30.15
CA ILE A 149 -16.96 -19.07 31.36
C ILE A 149 -17.56 -18.37 32.57
N SER A 150 -17.81 -17.06 32.50
CA SER A 150 -18.39 -16.30 33.62
C SER A 150 -19.76 -16.84 34.01
N TYR A 151 -20.59 -17.17 33.01
CA TYR A 151 -21.91 -17.76 33.22
C TYR A 151 -21.82 -19.17 33.81
N LYS A 152 -20.94 -20.03 33.30
CA LYS A 152 -20.69 -21.38 33.86
C LYS A 152 -20.20 -21.32 35.30
N THR A 153 -19.22 -20.46 35.60
CA THR A 153 -18.70 -20.29 36.97
C THR A 153 -19.76 -19.76 37.92
N LEU A 154 -20.62 -18.85 37.47
CA LEU A 154 -21.71 -18.32 38.29
C LEU A 154 -22.80 -19.37 38.49
N PHE A 155 -23.11 -20.15 37.47
CA PHE A 155 -24.05 -21.27 37.52
C PHE A 155 -23.58 -22.36 38.49
N GLU A 156 -22.33 -22.80 38.41
CA GLU A 156 -21.74 -23.77 39.35
C GLU A 156 -21.81 -23.25 40.80
N LYS A 157 -21.44 -21.98 41.02
CA LYS A 157 -21.57 -21.30 42.32
C LYS A 157 -23.00 -21.24 42.85
N MET A 158 -24.00 -21.10 41.98
CA MET A 158 -25.41 -21.11 42.35
C MET A 158 -25.93 -22.52 42.66
N GLN A 159 -25.31 -23.55 42.06
CA GLN A 159 -25.67 -24.96 42.24
C GLN A 159 -25.04 -25.56 43.51
N GLU A 160 -23.89 -25.04 43.93
CA GLU A 160 -23.31 -25.30 45.26
C GLU A 160 -24.30 -24.81 46.33
N SER A 161 -24.88 -25.76 47.08
CA SER A 161 -25.97 -25.56 48.03
C SER A 161 -25.72 -24.41 49.02
N GLY A 162 -26.56 -23.37 48.98
CA GLY A 162 -26.57 -22.29 49.98
C GLY A 162 -27.00 -20.90 49.48
N TYR A 163 -27.22 -20.70 48.18
CA TYR A 163 -27.50 -19.39 47.59
C TYR A 163 -28.92 -19.27 47.00
N ASP A 164 -29.95 -19.40 47.83
CA ASP A 164 -31.35 -19.29 47.37
C ASP A 164 -31.80 -17.85 47.01
N LYS A 165 -30.98 -16.82 47.27
CA LYS A 165 -31.41 -15.42 47.09
C LYS A 165 -30.24 -14.52 46.65
N LEU A 166 -30.16 -14.20 45.37
CA LEU A 166 -29.36 -13.07 44.89
C LEU A 166 -30.05 -11.78 45.37
N LYS A 167 -29.46 -11.11 46.37
CA LYS A 167 -29.86 -9.73 46.70
C LYS A 167 -29.36 -8.82 45.58
N LEU A 168 -30.26 -8.50 44.64
CA LEU A 168 -30.08 -7.36 43.75
C LEU A 168 -30.12 -6.10 44.62
N TYR A 169 -28.99 -5.40 44.69
CA TYR A 169 -28.95 -4.07 45.30
C TYR A 169 -29.58 -3.10 44.29
N GLU A 170 -30.72 -2.52 44.67
CA GLU A 170 -31.35 -1.36 44.01
C GLU A 170 -30.50 -0.08 44.19
#